data_AF-A0A352FRT7-F1
#
_entry.id   AF-A0A352FRT7-F1
#
_cell.length_a   1.000
_cell.length_b   1.000
_cell.length_c   1.000
_cell.angle_alpha   90.00
_cell.angle_beta   90.00
_cell.angle_gamma   90.00
#
_symmetry.space_group_name_H-M   'P 1'
#
loop_
_entity.id
_entity.type
_entity.pdbx_description
1 polymer ?
#
loop_
_entity_poly.entity_id
_entity_poly.type
_entity_poly.pdbx_seq_one_letter_code
_entity_poly.pdbx_strand_id
1 'polypeptide(L)' 'MPSTKLIPITLLLLLITSHASAQELENLLTAKTFKSARGETLPYRLFVPANYDRRKKYPLIVSAREWRTRQR' A
#
# COMPACT_ATOMS: atom_id res chain seq x y z
N MET A 1 -20.24 7.46 38.79
CA MET A 1 -18.84 7.86 38.54
C MET A 1 -18.13 6.69 37.85
N PRO A 2 -17.82 6.76 36.54
CA PRO A 2 -17.14 5.64 35.86
C PRO A 2 -15.71 5.50 36.39
N SER A 3 -15.32 4.27 36.69
CA SER A 3 -13.98 3.86 37.14
C SER A 3 -12.90 4.26 36.12
N THR A 4 -11.94 5.08 36.54
CA THR A 4 -10.79 5.56 35.74
C THR A 4 -9.88 4.45 35.22
N LYS A 5 -10.06 3.21 35.68
CA LYS A 5 -9.25 2.03 35.30
C LYS A 5 -9.64 1.41 33.95
N LEU A 6 -10.79 1.76 33.37
CA LEU A 6 -11.25 1.20 32.10
C LEU A 6 -10.70 1.95 30.87
N ILE A 7 -10.31 3.21 31.03
CA ILE A 7 -9.77 4.08 29.97
C ILE A 7 -8.56 3.46 29.22
N PRO A 8 -7.52 2.90 29.89
CA PRO A 8 -6.38 2.34 29.17
C PRO A 8 -6.75 1.09 28.36
N ILE A 9 -7.73 0.29 28.81
CA ILE A 9 -8.21 -0.91 28.10
C ILE A 9 -8.96 -0.50 26.85
N THR A 10 -9.83 0.52 26.95
CA THR A 10 -10.57 1.05 25.80
C THR A 10 -9.63 1.68 24.78
N LEU A 11 -8.58 2.39 25.23
CA LEU A 11 -7.58 2.98 24.35
C LEU A 11 -6.77 1.91 23.61
N LEU A 12 -6.37 0.85 24.31
CA LEU A 12 -5.62 -0.27 23.73
C LEU A 12 -6.44 -1.03 22.68
N LEU A 13 -7.74 -1.25 22.92
CA LEU A 13 -8.65 -1.85 21.94
C LEU A 13 -8.79 -1.00 20.67
N LEU A 14 -8.77 0.33 20.79
CA LEU A 14 -8.87 1.25 19.65
C LEU A 14 -7.61 1.25 18.76
N LEU A 15 -6.43 0.96 19.33
CA LEU A 15 -5.16 0.90 18.61
C LEU A 15 -5.02 -0.38 17.74
N ILE A 16 -5.72 -1.45 18.09
CA ILE A 16 -5.62 -2.73 17.38
C ILE A 16 -6.46 -2.72 16.09
N THR A 17 -7.58 -2.00 16.06
CA THR A 17 -8.50 -1.99 14.89
C THR A 17 -7.93 -1.25 13.68
N SER A 18 -7.02 -0.30 13.86
CA SER A 18 -6.44 0.49 12.76
C SER A 18 -5.43 -0.32 11.90
N HIS A 19 -4.77 -1.32 12.48
CA HIS A 19 -3.75 -2.13 11.79
C HIS A 19 -4.32 -3.06 10.71
N ALA A 20 -5.59 -3.47 10.81
CA ALA A 20 -6.20 -4.40 9.86
C ALA A 20 -6.35 -3.81 8.45
N SER A 21 -6.60 -2.50 8.35
CA SER A 21 -6.88 -1.82 7.07
C SER A 21 -5.66 -1.70 6.14
N ALA A 22 -4.46 -1.56 6.69
CA ALA A 22 -3.24 -1.40 5.90
C ALA A 22 -2.75 -2.72 5.29
N GLN A 23 -2.99 -3.83 5.99
CA GLN A 23 -2.51 -5.15 5.56
C GLN A 23 -3.27 -5.68 4.34
N GLU A 24 -4.54 -5.33 4.20
CA GLU A 24 -5.38 -5.80 3.10
C GLU A 24 -4.94 -5.18 1.76
N LEU A 25 -4.56 -3.89 1.76
CA LEU A 25 -4.04 -3.21 0.57
C LEU A 25 -2.73 -3.82 0.08
N GLU A 26 -1.85 -4.20 1.00
CA GLU A 26 -0.57 -4.85 0.69
C GLU A 26 -0.78 -6.18 -0.04
N ASN A 27 -1.79 -6.96 0.35
CA ASN A 27 -2.14 -8.23 -0.27
C ASN A 27 -2.74 -8.06 -1.68
N LEU A 28 -3.38 -6.93 -1.97
CA LEU A 28 -3.94 -6.61 -3.28
C LEU A 28 -2.89 -6.14 -4.30
N LEU A 29 -1.71 -5.76 -3.84
CA LEU A 29 -0.66 -5.15 -4.64
C LEU A 29 0.46 -6.15 -4.96
N THR A 30 0.66 -6.45 -6.25
CA THR A 30 1.73 -7.34 -6.70
C THR A 30 3.04 -6.58 -6.88
N ALA A 31 4.11 -6.98 -6.17
CA ALA A 31 5.45 -6.43 -6.35
C ALA A 31 6.04 -6.81 -7.72
N LYS A 32 6.64 -5.82 -8.42
CA LYS A 32 7.27 -5.98 -9.73
C LYS A 32 8.50 -5.10 -9.86
N THR A 33 9.33 -5.39 -10.86
CA THR A 33 10.56 -4.66 -11.14
C THR A 33 10.65 -4.33 -12.62
N PHE A 34 10.92 -3.06 -12.93
CA PHE A 34 11.23 -2.60 -14.28
C PHE A 34 12.74 -2.37 -14.40
N LYS A 35 13.34 -2.78 -15.52
CA LYS A 35 14.74 -2.49 -15.86
C LYS A 35 14.79 -1.57 -17.07
N SER A 36 15.44 -0.43 -16.93
CA SER A 36 15.64 0.51 -18.03
C SER A 36 16.76 0.03 -18.96
N ALA A 37 16.77 0.55 -20.19
CA ALA A 37 17.86 0.28 -21.14
C ALA A 37 19.23 0.75 -20.63
N ARG A 38 19.25 1.69 -19.66
CA ARG A 38 20.47 2.21 -19.01
C ARG A 38 20.92 1.37 -17.82
N GLY A 39 20.23 0.26 -17.54
CA GLY A 39 20.53 -0.63 -16.41
C GLY A 39 19.91 -0.20 -15.09
N GLU A 40 19.12 0.87 -15.05
CA GLU A 40 18.44 1.31 -13.84
C GLU A 40 17.32 0.34 -13.48
N THR A 41 17.09 0.15 -12.18
CA THR A 41 16.06 -0.76 -11.67
C THR A 41 15.03 0.02 -10.88
N LEU A 42 13.76 -0.06 -11.28
CA LEU A 42 12.63 0.58 -10.62
C LEU A 42 11.70 -0.48 -10.02
N PRO A 43 11.71 -0.70 -8.69
CA PRO A 43 10.70 -1.49 -8.03
C PRO A 43 9.36 -0.73 -8.01
N TYR A 44 8.27 -1.43 -8.26
CA TYR A 44 6.91 -0.87 -8.20
C TYR A 44 5.91 -1.93 -7.73
N ARG A 45 4.69 -1.50 -7.43
CA ARG A 45 3.58 -2.37 -7.10
C ARG A 45 2.44 -2.17 -8.07
N LEU A 46 1.80 -3.26 -8.49
CA LEU A 46 0.70 -3.25 -9.45
C LEU A 46 -0.56 -3.81 -8.80
N PHE A 47 -1.62 -3.00 -8.82
CA PHE A 47 -2.97 -3.47 -8.56
C PHE A 47 -3.60 -3.93 -9.86
N VAL A 48 -4.17 -5.14 -9.88
CA VAL A 48 -4.98 -5.63 -10.99
C VAL A 48 -6.36 -5.98 -10.43
N PRO A 49 -7.45 -5.36 -10.93
CA PRO A 49 -8.80 -5.67 -10.46
C PRO A 49 -9.13 -7.15 -10.66
N ALA A 50 -9.93 -7.74 -9.76
CA ALA A 50 -10.28 -9.17 -9.80
C ALA A 50 -10.89 -9.63 -11.14
N ASN A 51 -11.65 -8.75 -11.81
CA ASN A 51 -12.31 -9.04 -13.09
C ASN A 51 -11.64 -8.32 -14.27
N TYR A 52 -10.32 -8.20 -14.25
CA TYR A 52 -9.57 -7.55 -15.32
C TYR A 52 -9.69 -8.31 -16.65
N ASP A 53 -10.17 -7.62 -17.68
CA ASP A 53 -10.28 -8.14 -19.04
C ASP A 53 -9.21 -7.52 -19.94
N ARG A 54 -8.31 -8.36 -20.47
CA ARG A 54 -7.20 -7.92 -21.34
C ARG A 54 -7.66 -7.28 -22.66
N ARG A 55 -8.91 -7.49 -23.09
CA ARG A 55 -9.47 -6.93 -24.33
C ARG A 55 -10.07 -5.54 -24.12
N LYS A 56 -10.26 -5.11 -22.87
CA LYS A 56 -10.84 -3.81 -22.51
C LYS A 56 -9.74 -2.83 -22.10
N LYS A 57 -9.94 -1.56 -22.45
CA LYS A 57 -9.05 -0.47 -22.01
C LYS A 57 -9.51 0.03 -20.65
N TYR A 58 -8.57 0.15 -19.72
CA TYR A 58 -8.79 0.72 -18.40
C TYR A 58 -7.87 1.92 -18.21
N PRO A 59 -8.30 2.96 -17.47
CA PRO A 59 -7.40 4.04 -17.09
C PRO A 59 -6.29 3.50 -16.19
N LEU A 60 -5.07 3.96 -16.42
CA LEU A 60 -3.93 3.67 -15.56
C LEU A 60 -3.74 4.83 -14.58
N ILE A 61 -3.78 4.53 -13.29
CA ILE A 61 -3.42 5.49 -12.24
C ILE A 61 -1.97 5.22 -11.85
N VAL A 62 -1.13 6.24 -11.98
CA VAL A 62 0.27 6.18 -11.57
C VAL A 62 0.43 7.02 -10.31
N SER A 63 0.77 6.37 -9.21
CA SER A 63 1.17 7.05 -7.97
C SER A 63 2.69 7.07 -7.91
N ALA A 64 3.26 8.23 -8.23
CA ALA A 64 4.68 8.48 -8.08
C ALA A 64 4.92 9.03 -6.66
N ARG A 65 5.56 8.23 -5.82
CA ARG A 65 6.23 8.74 -4.64
C ARG A 65 7.50 9.44 -5.11
N GLU A 66 7.75 10.65 -4.60
CA GLU A 66 9.03 11.37 -4.73
C GLU A 66 10.19 10.40 -4.48
N TRP A 67 10.89 10.04 -5.55
CA TRP A 67 12.12 9.27 -5.46
C TRP A 67 13.25 10.29 -5.43
N ARG A 68 13.74 10.58 -4.22
CA ARG A 68 14.94 11.41 -4.09
C ARG A 68 16.09 10.60 -4.67
N THR A 69 16.60 11.01 -5.83
CA THR A 69 17.89 10.57 -6.34
C THR A 69 18.89 10.68 -5.20
N ARG A 70 19.45 9.57 -4.70
CA ARG A 70 20.72 9.66 -3.98
C ARG A 70 21.71 10.14 -5.03
N GLN A 71 22.05 11.42 -4.98
CA GLN A 71 23.11 11.98 -5.79
C GLN A 71 24.42 11.34 -5.34
N ARG A 72 25.11 10.76 -6.33
CA ARG A 72 26.54 10.44 -6.44
C ARG A 72 27.20 9.78 -5.25
#